data_AF-A0A2D4HLP1-F1
#
_entry.id   AF-A0A2D4HLP1-F1
#
_cell.length_a   1.000
_cell.length_b   1.000
_cell.length_c   1.000
_cell.angle_alpha   90.00
_cell.angle_beta   90.00
_cell.angle_gamma   90.00
#
_symmetry.space_group_name_H-M   'P 1'
#
loop_
_entity.id
_entity.type
_entity.pdbx_description
1 polymer ?
#
loop_
_entity_poly.entity_id
_entity_poly.type
_entity_poly.pdbx_seq_one_letter_code
_entity_poly.pdbx_strand_id
1 'polypeptide(L)'
;MVLPFIVLSLWGATLASLTCLQQTDLKSLIAYSSISHIGLVIAAISIQTQWGLAGAIAIIVAHGFTSSALFCLANTTYERTQTRILILTRGFHNILPMTTT
;
A
#
# COMPACT_ATOMS: atom_id res chain seq x y z
N MET A 1 -9.53 -16.93 -21.89
CA MET A 1 -8.35 -17.39 -21.12
C MET A 1 -7.83 -16.36 -20.10
N VAL A 2 -8.39 -15.14 -20.05
CA VAL A 2 -7.92 -14.07 -19.13
C VAL A 2 -8.58 -14.10 -17.74
N LEU A 3 -9.81 -14.62 -17.65
CA LEU A 3 -10.57 -14.72 -16.40
C LEU A 3 -9.81 -15.29 -15.19
N PRO A 4 -9.04 -16.40 -15.29
CA PRO A 4 -8.33 -16.95 -14.13
C PRO A 4 -7.27 -15.98 -13.58
N PHE A 5 -6.64 -15.16 -14.43
CA PHE A 5 -5.67 -14.14 -13.97
C PHE A 5 -6.35 -13.01 -13.22
N ILE A 6 -7.53 -12.57 -13.71
CA ILE A 6 -8.33 -11.53 -13.04
C ILE A 6 -8.81 -12.02 -11.67
N VAL A 7 -9.30 -13.26 -11.60
CA VAL A 7 -9.79 -13.83 -10.33
C VAL A 7 -8.62 -13.96 -9.34
N LEU A 8 -7.47 -14.48 -9.78
CA LEU A 8 -6.30 -14.60 -8.92
C LEU A 8 -5.79 -13.25 -8.43
N SER A 9 -5.73 -12.24 -9.30
CA SER A 9 -5.22 -10.91 -8.94
C SER A 9 -6.15 -10.18 -7.97
N LEU A 10 -7.47 -10.23 -8.19
CA LEU A 10 -8.45 -9.63 -7.29
C LEU A 10 -8.51 -10.37 -5.95
N TRP A 11 -8.50 -11.70 -5.97
CA TRP A 11 -8.48 -12.50 -4.74
C TRP A 11 -7.20 -12.24 -3.93
N GLY A 12 -6.04 -12.25 -4.59
CA GLY A 12 -4.76 -11.91 -3.96
C GLY A 12 -4.74 -10.49 -3.39
N ALA A 13 -5.31 -9.52 -4.10
CA ALA A 13 -5.43 -8.15 -3.60
C ALA A 13 -6.28 -8.08 -2.33
N THR A 14 -7.43 -8.76 -2.29
CA THR A 14 -8.30 -8.77 -1.11
C THR A 14 -7.63 -9.43 0.10
N LEU A 15 -6.94 -10.57 -0.10
CA LEU A 15 -6.21 -11.24 0.97
C LEU A 15 -5.06 -10.37 1.50
N ALA A 16 -4.31 -9.71 0.62
CA ALA A 16 -3.25 -8.79 1.02
C ALA A 16 -3.78 -7.58 1.81
N SER A 17 -4.96 -7.06 1.47
CA SER A 17 -5.60 -5.99 2.23
C SER A 17 -6.05 -6.46 3.62
N LEU A 18 -6.56 -7.70 3.74
CA LEU A 18 -6.95 -8.27 5.03
C LEU A 18 -5.74 -8.53 5.93
N THR A 19 -4.65 -9.08 5.38
CA THR A 19 -3.41 -9.28 6.15
C THR A 19 -2.76 -7.95 6.54
N CYS A 20 -2.89 -6.92 5.71
CA CYS A 20 -2.42 -5.56 5.99
C CYS A 20 -3.06 -5.00 7.28
N LEU A 21 -4.36 -5.17 7.47
CA LEU A 21 -5.08 -4.69 8.68
C LEU A 21 -4.59 -5.34 9.98
N GLN A 22 -4.01 -6.53 9.88
CA GLN A 22 -3.50 -7.28 11.02
C GLN A 22 -2.01 -6.98 11.31
N GLN A 23 -1.32 -6.24 10.43
CA GLN A 23 0.10 -5.96 10.62
C GLN A 23 0.31 -4.95 11.76
N THR A 24 1.13 -5.33 12.72
CA THR A 24 1.55 -4.46 13.84
C THR A 24 2.78 -3.62 13.48
N ASP A 25 3.54 -4.03 12.47
CA ASP A 25 4.78 -3.36 12.06
C ASP A 25 4.57 -2.41 10.89
N LEU A 26 4.97 -1.15 11.05
CA LEU A 26 4.71 -0.07 10.08
C LEU A 26 5.28 -0.36 8.67
N LYS A 27 6.52 -0.87 8.57
CA LYS A 27 7.13 -1.21 7.26
C LYS A 27 6.40 -2.36 6.56
N SER A 28 5.94 -3.34 7.34
CA SER A 28 5.21 -4.50 6.80
C SER A 28 3.80 -4.09 6.34
N LEU A 29 3.14 -3.19 7.08
CA LEU A 29 1.84 -2.64 6.72
C LEU A 29 1.91 -1.92 5.35
N ILE A 30 2.91 -1.05 5.15
CA ILE A 30 3.14 -0.36 3.87
C ILE A 30 3.40 -1.36 2.72
N ALA A 31 4.18 -2.41 2.99
CA ALA A 31 4.47 -3.44 2.00
C ALA A 31 3.21 -4.22 1.58
N TYR A 32 2.40 -4.69 2.53
CA TYR A 32 1.18 -5.44 2.22
C TYR A 32 0.10 -4.58 1.54
N SER A 33 -0.05 -3.31 1.93
CA SER A 33 -0.93 -2.39 1.19
C SER A 33 -0.49 -2.22 -0.26
N SER A 34 0.82 -2.20 -0.51
CA SER A 34 1.38 -2.06 -1.87
C SER A 34 1.03 -3.24 -2.79
N ILE A 35 1.02 -4.46 -2.25
CA ILE A 35 0.64 -5.68 -2.99
C ILE A 35 -0.80 -5.57 -3.53
N SER A 36 -1.71 -5.00 -2.74
CA SER A 36 -3.12 -4.85 -3.15
C SER A 36 -3.29 -3.89 -4.35
N HIS A 37 -2.56 -2.77 -4.36
CA HIS A 37 -2.57 -1.82 -5.48
C HIS A 37 -2.04 -2.44 -6.77
N ILE A 38 -0.94 -3.19 -6.70
CA ILE A 38 -0.38 -3.89 -7.87
C ILE A 38 -1.30 -5.01 -8.35
N GLY A 39 -2.01 -5.70 -7.45
CA GLY A 39 -3.04 -6.67 -7.83
C GLY A 39 -4.16 -6.05 -8.68
N LEU A 40 -4.58 -4.82 -8.35
CA LEU A 40 -5.57 -4.08 -9.13
C LEU A 40 -5.02 -3.63 -10.49
N VAL A 41 -3.74 -3.26 -10.57
CA VAL A 41 -3.03 -2.96 -11.83
C VAL A 41 -3.00 -4.18 -12.75
N ILE A 42 -2.70 -5.37 -12.22
CA ILE A 42 -2.68 -6.63 -13.00
C ILE A 42 -4.07 -6.93 -13.55
N ALA A 43 -5.12 -6.79 -12.73
CA ALA A 43 -6.50 -6.94 -13.19
C ALA A 43 -6.84 -5.96 -14.33
N ALA A 44 -6.49 -4.68 -14.17
CA ALA A 44 -6.77 -3.64 -15.16
C ALA A 44 -6.04 -3.85 -16.50
N ILE A 45 -4.76 -4.23 -16.47
CA ILE A 45 -3.96 -4.53 -17.66
C ILE A 45 -4.53 -5.75 -18.41
N SER A 46 -4.97 -6.77 -17.69
CA SER A 46 -5.48 -8.00 -18.28
C SER A 46 -6.79 -7.78 -19.08
N ILE A 47 -7.59 -6.77 -18.73
CA ILE A 47 -8.84 -6.40 -19.43
C ILE A 47 -8.56 -5.66 -20.76
N GLN A 48 -7.38 -5.07 -20.94
CA GLN A 48 -6.92 -4.40 -22.18
C GLN A 48 -7.86 -3.33 -22.76
N THR A 49 -8.69 -2.70 -21.92
CA THR A 49 -9.47 -1.53 -22.34
C THR A 49 -8.66 -0.26 -22.20
N GLN A 50 -8.94 0.75 -23.04
CA GLN A 50 -8.28 2.06 -22.98
C GLN A 50 -8.40 2.69 -21.59
N TRP A 51 -9.57 2.60 -20.97
CA TRP A 51 -9.82 3.05 -19.60
C TRP A 51 -9.03 2.25 -18.55
N GLY A 52 -8.94 0.93 -18.72
CA GLY A 52 -8.17 0.06 -17.82
C GLY A 52 -6.67 0.35 -17.87
N LEU A 53 -6.11 0.54 -19.06
CA LEU A 53 -4.70 0.90 -19.24
C LEU A 53 -4.38 2.30 -18.69
N ALA A 54 -5.22 3.30 -18.96
CA ALA A 54 -5.04 4.64 -18.41
C ALA A 54 -5.10 4.63 -16.87
N GLY A 55 -6.07 3.89 -16.30
CA GLY A 55 -6.18 3.71 -14.85
C GLY A 55 -4.99 2.97 -14.24
N ALA A 56 -4.48 1.92 -14.90
CA ALA A 56 -3.31 1.17 -14.45
C ALA A 56 -2.06 2.06 -14.37
N ILE A 57 -1.83 2.90 -15.39
CA ILE A 57 -0.72 3.85 -15.42
C ILE A 57 -0.87 4.87 -14.27
N ALA A 58 -2.07 5.42 -14.09
CA ALA A 58 -2.35 6.36 -13.01
C ALA A 58 -2.04 5.76 -11.62
N ILE A 59 -2.44 4.51 -11.39
CA ILE A 59 -2.17 3.81 -10.13
C ILE A 59 -0.67 3.55 -9.95
N ILE A 60 0.06 3.09 -10.97
CA ILE A 60 1.50 2.84 -10.86
C ILE A 60 2.25 4.12 -10.49
N VAL A 61 1.93 5.24 -11.14
CA VAL A 61 2.55 6.54 -10.86
C VAL A 61 2.21 7.00 -9.44
N ALA A 62 0.92 7.04 -9.09
CA ALA A 62 0.47 7.45 -7.76
C ALA A 62 1.11 6.58 -6.67
N HIS A 63 1.08 5.27 -6.85
CA HIS A 63 1.65 4.29 -5.92
C HIS A 63 3.15 4.50 -5.71
N GLY A 64 3.91 4.77 -6.77
CA GLY A 64 5.35 5.05 -6.69
C GLY A 64 5.66 6.25 -5.79
N PHE A 65 4.89 7.34 -5.91
CA PHE A 65 5.04 8.51 -5.05
C PHE A 65 4.58 8.25 -3.61
N THR A 66 3.40 7.65 -3.43
CA THR A 66 2.83 7.44 -2.09
C THR A 66 3.66 6.47 -1.27
N SER A 67 4.11 5.36 -1.86
CA SER A 67 4.91 4.35 -1.13
C SER A 67 6.27 4.91 -0.72
N SER A 68 6.91 5.68 -1.60
CA SER A 68 8.21 6.31 -1.29
C SER A 68 8.08 7.31 -0.14
N ALA A 69 7.03 8.15 -0.15
CA ALA A 69 6.73 9.07 0.94
C ALA A 69 6.45 8.33 2.26
N LEU A 70 5.63 7.27 2.24
CA LEU A 70 5.31 6.47 3.41
C LEU A 70 6.55 5.74 3.98
N PHE A 71 7.43 5.21 3.13
CA PHE A 71 8.68 4.59 3.59
C PHE A 71 9.64 5.60 4.20
N CYS A 72 9.74 6.80 3.60
CA CYS A 72 10.51 7.91 4.18
C CYS A 72 9.96 8.28 5.56
N LEU A 73 8.65 8.50 5.66
CA LEU A 73 7.98 8.83 6.91
C LEU A 73 8.20 7.75 7.97
N ALA A 74 7.98 6.47 7.61
CA ALA A 74 8.22 5.34 8.49
C ALA A 74 9.66 5.27 9.00
N ASN A 75 10.65 5.69 8.19
CA ASN A 75 12.03 5.77 8.63
C ASN A 75 12.24 6.91 9.63
N THR A 76 11.71 8.11 9.37
CA THR A 76 11.82 9.23 10.32
C THR A 76 11.15 8.93 11.67
N THR A 77 10.00 8.25 11.67
CA THR A 77 9.34 7.81 12.91
C THR A 77 10.16 6.75 13.63
N TYR A 78 10.82 5.85 12.89
CA TYR A 78 11.69 4.84 13.47
C TYR A 78 12.94 5.48 14.11
N GLU A 79 13.57 6.44 13.45
CA GLU A 79 14.73 7.14 14.02
C GLU A 79 14.40 7.86 15.33
N ARG A 80 13.20 8.44 15.43
CA ARG A 80 12.74 9.18 16.62
C ARG A 80 12.30 8.28 17.77
N THR A 81 11.71 7.12 17.48
CA THR A 81 11.11 6.24 18.50
C THR A 81 11.90 4.98 18.78
N GLN A 82 12.82 4.61 17.88
CA GLN A 82 13.53 3.33 17.86
C GLN A 82 12.60 2.11 17.88
N THR A 83 11.33 2.27 17.48
CA THR A 83 10.35 1.17 17.41
C THR A 83 9.63 1.14 16.06
N ARG A 84 9.21 -0.06 15.64
CA ARG A 84 8.42 -0.27 14.41
C ARG A 84 6.96 -0.61 14.67
N ILE A 85 6.61 -0.80 15.95
CA ILE A 85 5.30 -1.27 16.40
C ILE A 85 4.32 -0.10 16.47
N LEU A 86 3.26 -0.16 15.67
CA LEU A 86 2.25 0.90 15.51
C LEU A 86 1.50 1.24 16.81
N ILE A 87 1.34 0.26 17.71
CA ILE A 87 0.67 0.47 19.00
C ILE A 87 1.49 1.41 19.90
N LEU A 88 2.83 1.33 19.82
CA LEU A 88 3.72 2.19 20.60
C LEU A 88 3.81 3.61 20.04
N THR A 89 3.47 3.80 18.77
CA THR A 89 3.40 5.13 18.11
C THR A 89 2.00 5.75 18.17
N ARG A 90 1.07 5.17 18.94
CA ARG A 90 -0.29 5.71 19.10
C ARG A 90 -0.24 7.08 19.80
N GLY A 91 -0.98 8.05 19.26
CA GLY A 91 -1.05 9.42 19.81
C GLY A 91 0.02 10.38 19.28
N PHE A 92 0.86 9.95 18.33
CA PHE A 92 1.91 10.78 17.75
C PHE A 92 1.40 12.02 17.01
N HIS A 93 0.14 12.05 16.59
CA HIS A 93 -0.48 13.24 15.97
C HIS A 93 -0.44 14.48 16.89
N ASN A 94 -0.52 14.30 18.21
CA ASN A 94 -0.45 15.41 19.17
C ASN A 94 0.98 15.95 19.33
N ILE A 95 2.00 15.14 19.04
CA ILE A 95 3.42 15.45 19.25
C ILE A 95 4.06 15.95 17.95
N LEU A 96 3.65 15.38 16.81
CA LEU A 96 4.16 15.68 15.49
C LEU A 96 2.99 15.94 14.52
N PRO A 97 2.30 17.09 14.64
CA PRO A 97 1.12 17.40 13.81
C PRO A 97 1.48 17.56 12.33
N MET A 98 2.73 17.91 12.01
CA MET A 98 3.20 18.10 10.64
C MET A 98 3.56 16.78 9.93
N THR A 99 3.63 15.65 10.65
CA THR A 99 3.95 14.34 10.07
C THR A 99 2.70 13.51 9.76
N THR A 100 1.50 14.06 9.93
CA THR A 100 0.26 13.36 9.60
C THR A 100 -0.21 13.71 8.20
N THR A 101 0.00 12.79 7.28
CA THR A 101 -0.61 12.76 5.94
C THR A 101 -1.75 11.75 5.91
#